data_AF-A0A946XS52-F1
#
_entry.id   AF-A0A946XS52-F1
#
_cell.length_a   1.000
_cell.length_b   1.000
_cell.length_c   1.000
_cell.angle_alpha   90.00
_cell.angle_beta   90.00
_cell.angle_gamma   90.00
#
_symmetry.space_group_name_H-M   'P 1'
#
loop_
_entity.id
_entity.type
_entity.pdbx_description
1 polymer ?
#
loop_
_entity_poly.entity_id
_entity_poly.type
_entity_poly.pdbx_seq_one_letter_code
_entity_poly.pdbx_strand_id
1 'polypeptide(L)'
;VVSSSPGDNKIAWYETLGGGPKDTDGDGVNDDKDAFPDDPNETADSDKDGVGDNADAFPNDPSEIADCDNDGVGDNEDRRSPEIIANLESQITRLQMEISQLVQRPTIEQLQDARNGSVIISADKGTATISFNIEESNDLKTWQNTGDKITKTIQLKEGKKFYRFALDK
;
A
#
# COMPACT_ATOMS: atom_id res chain seq x y z
N VAL A 1 -28.78 -60.78 -45.44
CA VAL A 1 -29.88 -60.17 -46.23
C VAL A 1 -30.11 -58.79 -45.65
N VAL A 2 -29.68 -57.73 -46.33
CA VAL A 2 -29.77 -56.35 -45.80
C VAL A 2 -30.94 -55.69 -46.52
N SER A 3 -32.08 -55.55 -45.84
CA SER A 3 -33.17 -54.70 -46.32
C SER A 3 -32.93 -53.30 -45.81
N SER A 4 -32.63 -52.37 -46.72
CA SER A 4 -32.65 -50.94 -46.49
C SER A 4 -34.08 -50.44 -46.65
N SER A 5 -34.82 -50.29 -45.54
CA SER A 5 -36.08 -49.56 -45.56
C SER A 5 -35.80 -48.08 -45.29
N PRO A 6 -36.30 -47.15 -46.15
CA PRO A 6 -36.23 -45.73 -45.85
C PRO A 6 -37.13 -45.43 -44.65
N GLY A 7 -36.51 -45.19 -43.49
CA GLY A 7 -37.20 -45.01 -42.21
C GLY A 7 -36.53 -45.72 -41.02
N ASP A 8 -35.51 -46.53 -41.27
CA ASP A 8 -34.73 -47.13 -40.19
C ASP A 8 -33.83 -46.06 -39.56
N ASN A 9 -34.30 -45.50 -38.43
CA ASN A 9 -33.57 -44.59 -37.56
C ASN A 9 -32.40 -45.34 -36.88
N LYS A 10 -31.39 -45.72 -37.67
CA LYS A 10 -30.18 -46.44 -37.24
C LYS A 10 -29.37 -45.72 -36.15
N ILE A 11 -29.69 -44.47 -35.86
CA ILE A 11 -29.06 -43.66 -34.82
C ILE A 11 -29.50 -44.12 -33.41
N ALA A 12 -30.69 -44.73 -33.26
CA ALA A 12 -31.23 -45.08 -31.93
C ALA A 12 -30.78 -46.46 -31.39
N TRP A 13 -30.06 -47.28 -32.17
CA TRP A 13 -29.66 -48.63 -31.75
C TRP A 13 -28.31 -48.70 -31.01
N TYR A 14 -27.52 -47.62 -31.02
CA TYR A 14 -26.20 -47.60 -30.36
C TYR A 14 -26.24 -47.12 -28.90
N GLU A 15 -27.29 -46.41 -28.47
CA GLU A 15 -27.37 -45.86 -27.10
C GLU A 15 -27.87 -46.90 -26.06
N THR A 16 -28.60 -47.93 -26.47
CA THR A 16 -29.24 -48.88 -25.52
C THR A 16 -28.39 -50.10 -25.13
N LEU A 17 -27.19 -50.27 -25.71
CA LEU A 17 -26.32 -51.43 -25.42
C LEU A 17 -25.02 -51.07 -24.67
N GLY A 18 -24.85 -49.83 -24.18
CA GLY A 18 -23.72 -49.47 -23.31
C GLY A 18 -22.34 -49.69 -23.94
N GLY A 19 -22.24 -49.58 -25.27
CA GLY A 19 -21.01 -49.80 -26.03
C GLY A 19 -20.44 -48.54 -26.68
N GLY A 20 -20.97 -47.36 -26.34
CA GLY A 20 -20.28 -46.10 -26.62
C GLY A 20 -19.04 -46.00 -25.73
N PRO A 21 -17.93 -45.42 -26.22
CA PRO A 21 -16.81 -45.08 -25.35
C PRO A 21 -17.32 -44.23 -24.17
N LYS A 22 -16.77 -44.49 -22.99
CA LYS A 22 -17.18 -43.82 -21.75
C LYS A 22 -16.78 -42.35 -21.83
N ASP A 23 -17.68 -41.47 -21.47
CA ASP A 23 -17.55 -40.02 -21.39
C ASP A 23 -18.20 -39.64 -20.06
N THR A 24 -17.37 -39.38 -19.06
CA THR A 24 -17.77 -39.38 -17.65
C THR A 24 -18.35 -38.04 -17.21
N ASP A 25 -17.82 -36.94 -17.73
CA ASP A 25 -18.25 -35.59 -17.42
C ASP A 25 -19.16 -34.97 -18.50
N GLY A 26 -19.25 -35.60 -19.68
CA GLY A 26 -20.21 -35.27 -20.72
C GLY A 26 -19.80 -34.08 -21.58
N ASP A 27 -18.51 -33.77 -21.69
CA ASP A 27 -17.99 -32.67 -22.50
C ASP A 27 -17.83 -33.02 -23.99
N GLY A 28 -18.03 -34.29 -24.34
CA GLY A 28 -17.97 -34.82 -25.70
C GLY A 28 -16.60 -35.40 -26.10
N VAL A 29 -15.65 -35.47 -25.17
CA VAL A 29 -14.42 -36.24 -25.28
C VAL A 29 -14.56 -37.52 -24.45
N ASN A 30 -14.09 -38.64 -25.00
CA ASN A 30 -14.17 -39.89 -24.26
C ASN A 30 -13.06 -39.96 -23.21
N ASP A 31 -13.33 -40.61 -22.07
CA ASP A 31 -12.39 -40.86 -20.96
C ASP A 31 -11.01 -41.38 -21.42
N ASP A 32 -10.92 -42.12 -22.54
CA ASP A 32 -9.67 -42.70 -23.05
C ASP A 32 -8.77 -41.70 -23.80
N LYS A 33 -9.32 -40.52 -24.11
CA LYS A 33 -8.66 -39.42 -24.83
C LYS A 33 -8.67 -38.10 -24.09
N ASP A 34 -9.37 -38.07 -22.97
CA ASP A 34 -9.52 -36.92 -22.11
C ASP A 34 -8.43 -36.92 -21.03
N ALA A 35 -7.73 -35.79 -20.90
CA ALA A 35 -6.75 -35.59 -19.84
C ALA A 35 -7.39 -35.42 -18.46
N PHE A 36 -8.63 -34.91 -18.39
CA PHE A 36 -9.38 -34.69 -17.16
C PHE A 36 -10.82 -35.25 -17.23
N PRO A 37 -11.00 -36.60 -17.25
CA PRO A 37 -12.31 -37.25 -17.44
C PRO A 37 -13.42 -36.92 -16.42
N ASP A 38 -13.12 -36.15 -15.38
CA ASP A 38 -14.07 -35.76 -14.33
C ASP A 38 -14.32 -34.23 -14.33
N ASP A 39 -13.70 -33.45 -15.24
CA ASP A 39 -13.86 -32.00 -15.36
C ASP A 39 -14.34 -31.61 -16.77
N PRO A 40 -15.64 -31.32 -16.93
CA PRO A 40 -16.23 -31.05 -18.25
C PRO A 40 -15.76 -29.73 -18.90
N ASN A 41 -14.85 -28.99 -18.25
CA ASN A 41 -14.24 -27.78 -18.79
C ASN A 41 -12.79 -28.01 -19.24
N GLU A 42 -12.22 -29.21 -19.10
CA GLU A 42 -10.82 -29.47 -19.41
C GLU A 42 -10.64 -30.79 -20.15
N THR A 43 -10.25 -30.75 -21.43
CA THR A 43 -10.06 -31.97 -22.23
C THR A 43 -8.59 -32.34 -22.48
N ALA A 44 -7.69 -31.38 -22.29
CA ALA A 44 -6.32 -31.43 -22.78
C ALA A 44 -5.35 -30.85 -21.75
N ASP A 45 -4.15 -31.45 -21.70
CA ASP A 45 -2.99 -31.03 -20.92
C ASP A 45 -1.78 -31.16 -21.87
N SER A 46 -1.51 -30.07 -22.59
CA SER A 46 -0.65 -30.06 -23.77
C SER A 46 0.83 -30.25 -23.41
N ASP A 47 1.26 -29.81 -22.22
CA ASP A 47 2.65 -29.95 -21.75
C ASP A 47 2.86 -30.94 -20.59
N LYS A 48 1.76 -31.48 -20.03
CA LYS A 48 1.74 -32.55 -19.03
C LYS A 48 2.21 -32.14 -17.66
N ASP A 49 1.91 -30.92 -17.26
CA ASP A 49 2.19 -30.43 -15.91
C ASP A 49 1.06 -30.71 -14.90
N GLY A 50 -0.10 -31.15 -15.40
CA GLY A 50 -1.28 -31.53 -14.62
C GLY A 50 -2.32 -30.42 -14.44
N VAL A 51 -2.17 -29.28 -15.11
CA VAL A 51 -3.18 -28.23 -15.25
C VAL A 51 -3.78 -28.31 -16.66
N GLY A 52 -5.10 -28.15 -16.79
CA GLY A 52 -5.76 -28.23 -18.09
C GLY A 52 -5.54 -26.99 -18.94
N ASP A 53 -5.50 -27.16 -20.27
CA ASP A 53 -5.20 -26.12 -21.25
C ASP A 53 -6.14 -24.89 -21.13
N ASN A 54 -7.36 -25.02 -20.58
CA ASN A 54 -8.25 -23.86 -20.41
C ASN A 54 -7.98 -23.08 -19.11
N ALA A 55 -7.36 -23.70 -18.11
CA ALA A 55 -6.96 -23.09 -16.84
C ALA A 55 -5.51 -22.64 -16.82
N ASP A 56 -4.68 -23.18 -17.72
CA ASP A 56 -3.27 -22.87 -17.85
C ASP A 56 -3.02 -21.61 -18.70
N ALA A 57 -2.30 -20.63 -18.14
CA ALA A 57 -1.88 -19.44 -18.85
C ALA A 57 -0.79 -19.71 -19.90
N PHE A 58 -0.02 -20.79 -19.74
CA PHE A 58 1.04 -21.22 -20.65
C PHE A 58 0.93 -22.71 -21.03
N PRO A 59 -0.09 -23.13 -21.82
CA PRO A 59 -0.39 -24.54 -22.12
C PRO A 59 0.70 -25.35 -22.86
N ASN A 60 1.87 -24.78 -23.10
CA ASN A 60 2.97 -25.47 -23.78
C ASN A 60 4.30 -25.34 -23.00
N ASP A 61 4.27 -24.78 -21.79
CA ASP A 61 5.42 -24.64 -20.91
C ASP A 61 5.14 -25.31 -19.56
N PRO A 62 5.63 -26.56 -19.36
CA PRO A 62 5.31 -27.33 -18.16
C PRO A 62 5.97 -26.78 -16.88
N SER A 63 6.64 -25.64 -16.97
CA SER A 63 7.22 -24.92 -15.85
C SER A 63 6.45 -23.67 -15.45
N GLU A 64 5.36 -23.32 -16.13
CA GLU A 64 4.59 -22.10 -15.88
C GLU A 64 3.08 -22.35 -16.02
N ILE A 65 2.31 -22.02 -14.98
CA ILE A 65 0.84 -22.19 -14.99
C ILE A 65 0.06 -20.87 -14.85
N ALA A 66 0.74 -19.79 -14.47
CA ALA A 66 0.10 -18.56 -14.04
C ALA A 66 0.84 -17.32 -14.58
N ASP A 67 0.05 -16.31 -14.94
CA ASP A 67 0.48 -14.97 -15.34
C ASP A 67 -0.35 -13.95 -14.52
N CYS A 68 0.09 -13.67 -13.30
CA CYS A 68 -0.71 -12.88 -12.36
C CYS A 68 -0.96 -11.44 -12.83
N ASP A 69 -0.05 -10.85 -13.62
CA ASP A 69 -0.15 -9.48 -14.12
C ASP A 69 -0.52 -9.37 -15.61
N ASN A 70 -0.77 -10.50 -16.26
CA ASN A 70 -1.15 -10.65 -17.67
C ASN A 70 -0.17 -9.97 -18.63
N ASP A 71 1.13 -10.04 -18.34
CA ASP A 71 2.17 -9.42 -19.15
C ASP A 71 2.82 -10.37 -20.18
N GLY A 72 2.43 -11.65 -20.15
CA GLY A 72 2.88 -12.71 -21.03
C GLY A 72 4.17 -13.41 -20.58
N VAL A 73 4.65 -13.17 -19.35
CA VAL A 73 5.75 -13.88 -18.71
C VAL A 73 5.20 -14.67 -17.53
N GLY A 74 5.51 -15.97 -17.44
CA GLY A 74 5.00 -16.81 -16.36
C GLY A 74 5.58 -16.42 -15.01
N ASP A 75 4.79 -16.60 -13.95
CA ASP A 75 5.12 -16.16 -12.59
C ASP A 75 6.44 -16.77 -12.05
N ASN A 76 6.88 -17.96 -12.52
CA ASN A 76 8.14 -18.55 -12.08
C ASN A 76 9.37 -17.87 -12.72
N GLU A 77 9.24 -17.34 -13.94
CA GLU A 77 10.24 -16.54 -14.64
C GLU A 77 10.07 -15.02 -14.41
N ASP A 78 8.87 -14.57 -14.02
CA ASP A 78 8.56 -13.15 -13.86
C ASP A 78 9.16 -12.55 -12.59
N ARG A 79 10.37 -12.03 -12.77
CA ARG A 79 11.10 -11.25 -11.78
C ARG A 79 10.59 -9.81 -11.66
N ARG A 80 9.44 -9.41 -12.21
CA ARG A 80 8.90 -8.05 -11.97
C ARG A 80 8.39 -7.84 -10.56
N SER A 81 8.31 -8.89 -9.74
CA SER A 81 7.95 -8.76 -8.33
C SER A 81 9.02 -8.05 -7.46
N PRO A 82 10.34 -8.33 -7.52
CA PRO A 82 11.29 -7.70 -6.58
C PRO A 82 11.71 -6.26 -6.91
N GLU A 83 11.86 -5.87 -8.18
CA GLU A 83 12.35 -4.53 -8.52
C GLU A 83 11.30 -3.44 -8.27
N ILE A 84 10.04 -3.71 -8.58
CA ILE A 84 8.92 -2.80 -8.29
C ILE A 84 8.77 -2.65 -6.77
N ILE A 85 8.83 -3.76 -6.02
CA ILE A 85 8.77 -3.75 -4.55
C ILE A 85 9.95 -2.95 -3.97
N ALA A 86 11.19 -3.20 -4.40
CA ALA A 86 12.36 -2.48 -3.90
C ALA A 86 12.30 -0.97 -4.20
N ASN A 87 11.75 -0.59 -5.36
CA ASN A 87 11.53 0.81 -5.73
C ASN A 87 10.47 1.46 -4.83
N LEU A 88 9.33 0.79 -4.62
CA LEU A 88 8.27 1.27 -3.73
C LEU A 88 8.75 1.40 -2.28
N GLU A 89 9.51 0.43 -1.77
CA GLU A 89 10.12 0.48 -0.43
C GLU A 89 11.08 1.67 -0.26
N SER A 90 11.89 1.94 -1.30
CA SER A 90 12.78 3.10 -1.33
C SER A 90 12.00 4.42 -1.33
N GLN A 91 10.89 4.50 -2.08
CA GLN A 91 10.02 5.67 -2.11
C GLN A 91 9.32 5.89 -0.75
N ILE A 92 8.80 4.83 -0.13
CA ILE A 92 8.18 4.87 1.20
C ILE A 92 9.17 5.40 2.23
N THR A 93 10.40 4.88 2.23
CA THR A 93 11.45 5.30 3.16
C THR A 93 11.78 6.79 2.99
N ARG A 94 11.88 7.28 1.75
CA ARG A 94 12.12 8.71 1.47
C ARG A 94 10.99 9.59 1.99
N LEU A 95 9.74 9.22 1.71
CA LEU A 95 8.57 9.96 2.17
C LEU A 95 8.45 9.96 3.70
N GLN A 96 8.78 8.85 4.36
CA GLN A 96 8.81 8.78 5.82
C GLN A 96 9.87 9.70 6.42
N MET A 97 11.04 9.84 5.79
CA MET A 97 12.05 10.81 6.21
C MET A 97 11.58 12.25 6.01
N GLU A 98 10.94 12.57 4.89
CA GLU A 98 10.39 13.91 4.61
C GLU A 98 9.29 14.29 5.60
N ILE A 99 8.33 13.39 5.86
CA ILE A 99 7.29 13.57 6.89
C ILE A 99 7.94 13.77 8.26
N SER A 100 8.96 12.98 8.59
CA SER A 100 9.68 13.11 9.86
C SER A 100 10.36 14.46 10.02
N GLN A 101 10.79 15.12 8.93
CA GLN A 101 11.33 16.48 8.94
C GLN A 101 10.22 17.54 9.05
N LEU A 102 9.12 17.37 8.32
CA LEU A 102 8.00 18.33 8.30
C LEU A 102 7.20 18.35 9.62
N VAL A 103 7.18 17.25 10.36
CA VAL A 103 6.51 17.14 11.67
C VAL A 103 7.39 17.60 12.84
N GLN A 104 8.68 17.92 12.59
CA GLN A 104 9.52 18.49 13.64
C GLN A 104 8.96 19.83 14.10
N ARG A 105 8.57 19.89 15.36
CA ARG A 105 8.19 21.17 15.97
C ARG A 105 9.44 22.05 16.00
N PRO A 106 9.34 23.32 15.56
CA PRO A 106 10.46 24.24 15.68
C PRO A 106 10.90 24.33 17.15
N THR A 107 12.21 24.35 17.39
CA THR A 107 12.76 24.55 18.73
C THR A 107 12.34 25.91 19.28
N ILE A 108 12.42 26.10 20.60
CA ILE A 108 12.19 27.41 21.21
C ILE A 108 13.11 28.48 20.58
N GLU A 109 14.34 28.13 20.19
CA GLU A 109 15.23 29.07 19.47
C GLU A 109 14.76 29.37 18.04
N GLN A 110 14.16 28.41 17.34
CA GLN A 110 13.61 28.61 15.99
C GLN A 110 12.27 29.37 15.99
N LEU A 111 11.53 29.33 17.10
CA LEU A 111 10.33 30.14 17.33
C LEU A 111 10.65 31.60 17.74
N GLN A 112 11.93 31.97 17.81
CA GLN A 112 12.34 33.34 18.08
C GLN A 112 12.01 34.21 16.84
N ASP A 113 10.82 34.79 16.89
CA ASP A 113 10.30 35.77 15.93
C ASP A 113 11.37 36.85 15.68
N ALA A 114 11.84 36.94 14.43
CA ALA A 114 12.94 37.80 13.97
C ALA A 114 12.59 39.31 14.00
N ARG A 115 11.64 39.72 14.84
CA ARG A 115 11.28 41.11 15.11
C ARG A 115 12.01 41.60 16.35
N ASN A 116 12.75 42.70 16.20
CA ASN A 116 13.41 43.41 17.28
C ASN A 116 12.43 43.65 18.44
N GLY A 117 12.69 43.08 19.63
CA GLY A 117 11.84 43.20 20.82
C GLY A 117 10.89 42.04 21.13
N SER A 118 10.94 40.91 20.42
CA SER A 118 10.10 39.73 20.72
C SER A 118 10.69 38.88 21.85
N VAL A 119 9.88 38.56 22.87
CA VAL A 119 10.26 37.77 24.06
C VAL A 119 9.45 36.46 24.07
N ILE A 120 10.14 35.31 24.14
CA ILE A 120 9.49 34.00 24.37
C ILE A 120 9.30 33.82 25.86
N ILE A 121 8.08 33.46 26.27
CA ILE A 121 7.70 33.30 27.68
C ILE A 121 7.39 31.83 27.93
N SER A 122 7.98 31.27 28.99
CA SER A 122 7.63 29.93 29.48
C SER A 122 6.27 29.96 30.19
N ALA A 123 5.40 29.01 29.83
CA ALA A 123 4.14 28.78 30.49
C ALA A 123 4.15 27.40 31.15
N ASP A 124 3.76 27.34 32.42
CA ASP A 124 3.60 26.09 33.18
C ASP A 124 2.28 26.13 33.97
N LYS A 125 1.57 24.99 34.01
CA LYS A 125 0.36 24.76 34.84
C LYS A 125 -0.68 25.90 34.80
N GLY A 126 -0.98 26.41 33.60
CA GLY A 126 -2.00 27.46 33.42
C GLY A 126 -1.54 28.86 33.81
N THR A 127 -0.26 29.08 34.05
CA THR A 127 0.31 30.41 34.32
C THR A 127 1.47 30.70 33.37
N ALA A 128 1.62 31.98 33.00
CA ALA A 128 2.82 32.48 32.32
C ALA A 128 3.49 33.51 33.22
N THR A 129 4.81 33.41 33.38
CA THR A 129 5.58 34.38 34.17
C THR A 129 6.56 35.11 33.27
N ILE A 130 6.42 36.43 33.23
CA ILE A 130 7.31 37.33 32.49
C ILE A 130 8.26 37.97 33.50
N SER A 131 9.55 37.93 33.22
CA SER A 131 10.60 38.52 34.06
C SER A 131 11.50 39.37 33.19
N PHE A 132 11.64 40.65 33.53
CA PHE A 132 12.62 41.55 32.95
C PHE A 132 13.69 41.84 33.99
N ASN A 133 14.93 41.47 33.68
CA ASN A 133 16.08 41.95 34.44
C ASN A 133 16.43 43.33 33.91
N ILE A 134 16.71 44.27 34.81
CA ILE A 134 17.09 45.63 34.42
C ILE A 134 18.61 45.66 34.31
N GLU A 135 19.08 46.04 33.13
CA GLU A 135 20.50 46.21 32.83
C GLU A 135 20.71 47.61 32.27
N GLU A 136 21.86 48.21 32.60
CA GLU A 136 22.24 49.55 32.17
C GLU A 136 23.54 49.50 31.38
N SER A 137 23.71 50.46 30.47
CA SER A 137 24.91 50.60 29.64
C SER A 137 25.20 52.08 29.36
N ASN A 138 26.47 52.44 29.40
CA ASN A 138 26.94 53.79 29.04
C ASN A 138 27.39 53.90 27.58
N ASP A 139 27.57 52.78 26.88
CA ASP A 139 28.17 52.73 25.53
C ASP A 139 27.39 51.87 24.53
N LEU A 140 26.24 51.32 24.95
CA LEU A 140 25.39 50.38 24.20
C LEU A 140 26.09 49.07 23.81
N LYS A 141 27.27 48.78 24.35
CA LYS A 141 28.08 47.60 24.03
C LYS A 141 28.32 46.74 25.26
N THR A 142 28.57 47.37 26.40
CA THR A 142 28.78 46.73 27.68
C THR A 142 27.58 46.98 28.57
N TRP A 143 26.94 45.91 29.01
CA TRP A 143 25.72 45.95 29.81
C TRP A 143 26.03 45.42 31.21
N GLN A 144 25.62 46.16 32.23
CA GLN A 144 25.74 45.79 33.63
C GLN A 144 24.36 45.53 34.21
N ASN A 145 24.20 44.40 34.90
CA ASN A 145 22.98 44.11 35.62
C ASN A 145 22.85 45.02 36.86
N THR A 146 21.70 45.66 37.00
CA THR A 146 21.42 46.58 38.12
C THR A 146 21.04 45.84 39.41
N GLY A 147 20.67 44.56 39.30
CA GLY A 147 20.05 43.78 40.37
C GLY A 147 18.53 43.93 40.44
N ASP A 148 17.95 44.92 39.76
CA ASP A 148 16.51 45.14 39.73
C ASP A 148 15.82 44.20 38.74
N LYS A 149 14.61 43.77 39.12
CA LYS A 149 13.81 42.81 38.34
C LYS A 149 12.32 43.14 38.39
N ILE A 150 11.69 43.19 37.21
CA ILE A 150 10.24 43.32 37.08
C ILE A 150 9.67 41.96 36.74
N THR A 151 8.83 41.40 37.61
CA THR A 151 8.18 40.11 37.38
C THR A 151 6.67 40.26 37.37
N LYS A 152 6.01 39.67 36.37
CA LYS A 152 4.56 39.58 36.28
C LYS A 152 4.14 38.15 35.97
N THR A 153 3.30 37.59 36.83
CA THR A 153 2.63 36.32 36.58
C THR A 153 1.20 36.58 36.13
N ILE A 154 0.80 35.89 35.07
CA ILE A 154 -0.52 36.01 34.44
C ILE A 154 -1.17 34.63 34.43
N GLN A 155 -2.42 34.58 34.90
CA GLN A 155 -3.27 33.40 34.80
C GLN A 155 -3.74 33.24 33.35
N LEU A 156 -3.46 32.09 32.76
CA LEU A 156 -3.90 31.76 31.41
C LEU A 156 -5.31 31.18 31.49
N LYS A 157 -6.20 31.67 30.62
CA LYS A 157 -7.54 31.12 30.46
C LYS A 157 -7.47 29.72 29.87
N GLU A 158 -8.26 28.82 30.46
CA GLU A 158 -8.45 27.46 29.95
C GLU A 158 -8.93 27.46 28.49
N GLY A 159 -8.40 26.54 27.69
CA GLY A 159 -8.75 26.39 26.26
C GLY A 159 -8.12 27.40 25.30
N LYS A 160 -7.37 28.40 25.77
CA LYS A 160 -6.62 29.33 24.90
C LYS A 160 -5.16 28.87 24.75
N LYS A 161 -4.71 28.75 23.50
CA LYS A 161 -3.38 28.21 23.15
C LYS A 161 -2.31 29.27 22.86
N PHE A 162 -2.70 30.51 22.56
CA PHE A 162 -1.79 31.56 22.13
C PHE A 162 -2.09 32.88 22.85
N TYR A 163 -1.03 33.54 23.31
CA TYR A 163 -1.08 34.84 23.99
C TYR A 163 -0.03 35.75 23.35
N ARG A 164 -0.39 37.02 23.13
CA ARG A 164 0.53 38.05 22.62
C ARG A 164 0.63 39.17 23.64
N PHE A 165 1.85 39.58 23.97
CA PHE A 165 2.14 40.72 24.83
C PHE A 165 2.68 41.86 23.97
N ALA A 166 2.25 43.08 24.24
CA ALA A 166 2.72 44.29 23.57
C ALA A 166 3.03 45.33 24.64
N LEU A 167 4.06 46.13 24.40
CA LEU A 167 4.31 47.33 25.20
C LEU A 167 3.38 48.43 24.70
N ASP A 168 2.78 49.16 25.65
CA ASP A 168 2.07 50.39 25.31
C ASP A 168 3.06 51.38 24.68
N LYS A 169 2.59 52.07 23.64
CA LYS A 169 3.38 53.05 22.88
C LYS A 169 3.53 54.35 23.65
#